data_AF-A0A941VNJ9-F1
#
_entry.id   AF-A0A941VNJ9-F1
#
_cell.length_a   1.000
_cell.length_b   1.000
_cell.length_c   1.000
_cell.angle_alpha   90.00
_cell.angle_beta   90.00
_cell.angle_gamma   90.00
#
_symmetry.space_group_name_H-M   'P 1'
#
loop_
_entity.id
_entity.type
_entity.pdbx_description
1 polymer ?
#
loop_
_entity_poly.entity_id
_entity_poly.type
_entity_poly.pdbx_seq_one_letter_code
_entity_poly.pdbx_strand_id
1 'polypeptide(L)'
;MPTLQQTILEKKAALADTVSAPLGLLAARVAEVWPDADAIDRRLQEGLASLPNCQLLYAWDVNGIELSSMVRAKGPDPSWRGRDLSDRPYLKNHLPYKGVMLSSVYLSKYTYEFCLTALQAVSRDNQLLGFIAADFAVNDLLRNDKLAAVQEVKWKQFRG
;
A
#
# COMPACT_ATOMS: atom_id res chain seq x y z
N MET A 1 -18.63 4.61 23.07
CA MET A 1 -17.20 4.40 22.76
C MET A 1 -17.12 3.40 21.64
N PRO A 2 -16.48 3.70 20.50
CA PRO A 2 -16.29 2.71 19.45
C PRO A 2 -15.47 1.53 19.99
N THR A 3 -15.85 0.33 19.57
CA THR A 3 -15.07 -0.88 19.86
C THR A 3 -13.74 -0.84 19.10
N LEU A 4 -12.73 -1.58 19.58
CA LEU A 4 -11.43 -1.69 18.89
C LEU A 4 -11.59 -2.11 17.41
N GLN A 5 -12.56 -2.98 17.12
CA GLN A 5 -12.86 -3.42 15.76
C GLN A 5 -13.40 -2.29 14.88
N GLN A 6 -14.28 -1.44 15.42
CA GLN A 6 -14.80 -0.26 14.71
C GLN A 6 -13.68 0.74 14.43
N THR A 7 -12.83 1.02 15.42
CA THR A 7 -11.67 1.91 15.24
C THR A 7 -10.73 1.42 14.14
N ILE A 8 -10.44 0.11 14.10
CA ILE A 8 -9.60 -0.48 13.04
C ILE A 8 -10.27 -0.31 11.67
N LEU A 9 -11.57 -0.53 11.56
CA LEU A 9 -12.30 -0.39 10.29
C LEU A 9 -12.29 1.06 9.79
N GLU A 10 -12.54 2.03 10.66
CA GLU A 10 -12.51 3.45 10.35
C GLU A 10 -11.11 3.90 9.89
N LYS A 11 -10.05 3.48 10.62
CA LYS A 11 -8.67 3.79 10.24
C LYS A 11 -8.29 3.16 8.90
N LYS A 12 -8.79 1.95 8.59
CA LYS A 12 -8.58 1.32 7.29
C LYS A 12 -9.26 2.08 6.17
N ALA A 13 -10.51 2.50 6.34
CA ALA A 13 -11.22 3.30 5.35
C ALA A 13 -10.48 4.63 5.09
N ALA A 14 -10.13 5.36 6.13
CA ALA A 14 -9.39 6.61 6.00
C ALA A 14 -8.01 6.43 5.35
N LEU A 15 -7.33 5.33 5.65
CA LEU A 15 -6.07 4.99 5.00
C LEU A 15 -6.27 4.77 3.50
N ALA A 16 -7.26 3.97 3.09
CA ALA A 16 -7.55 3.71 1.68
C ALA A 16 -7.77 5.01 0.88
N ASP A 17 -8.59 5.92 1.42
CA ASP A 17 -8.84 7.23 0.82
C ASP A 17 -7.56 8.07 0.70
N THR A 18 -6.74 8.07 1.74
CA THR A 18 -5.49 8.83 1.80
C THR A 18 -4.44 8.31 0.81
N VAL A 19 -4.34 6.99 0.65
CA VAL A 19 -3.25 6.38 -0.14
C VAL A 19 -3.64 6.11 -1.59
N SER A 20 -4.92 6.15 -1.95
CA SER A 20 -5.38 5.78 -3.30
C SER A 20 -4.74 6.64 -4.40
N ALA A 21 -4.82 7.96 -4.29
CA ALA A 21 -4.25 8.88 -5.27
C ALA A 21 -2.70 8.79 -5.36
N PRO A 22 -1.93 8.88 -4.25
CA PRO A 22 -0.47 8.80 -4.34
C PRO A 22 0.02 7.43 -4.81
N LEU A 23 -0.63 6.32 -4.43
CA LEU A 23 -0.29 5.00 -4.96
C LEU A 23 -0.60 4.89 -6.45
N GLY A 24 -1.73 5.43 -6.93
CA GLY A 24 -2.04 5.46 -8.36
C GLY A 24 -0.98 6.20 -9.18
N LEU A 25 -0.54 7.38 -8.70
CA LEU A 25 0.54 8.14 -9.34
C LEU A 25 1.89 7.43 -9.28
N LEU A 26 2.18 6.74 -8.18
CA LEU A 26 3.39 5.93 -8.06
C LEU A 26 3.35 4.74 -9.03
N ALA A 27 2.22 4.05 -9.14
CA ALA A 27 2.03 2.92 -10.05
C ALA A 27 2.20 3.32 -11.52
N ALA A 28 1.69 4.49 -11.92
CA ALA A 28 1.92 5.02 -13.27
C ALA A 28 3.41 5.23 -13.55
N ARG A 29 4.15 5.86 -12.63
CA ARG A 29 5.61 6.08 -12.76
C ARG A 29 6.41 4.78 -12.75
N VAL A 30 5.99 3.78 -11.99
CA VAL A 30 6.61 2.46 -11.97
C VAL A 30 6.35 1.71 -13.28
N ALA A 31 5.17 1.87 -13.88
CA ALA A 31 4.84 1.24 -15.17
C ALA A 31 5.75 1.72 -16.33
N GLU A 32 6.23 2.97 -16.27
CA GLU A 32 7.16 3.53 -17.28
C GLU A 32 8.52 2.82 -17.29
N VAL A 33 8.97 2.34 -16.13
CA VAL A 33 10.30 1.74 -15.95
C VAL A 33 10.27 0.21 -15.86
N TRP A 34 9.10 -0.39 -15.95
CA TRP A 34 8.93 -1.84 -15.83
C TRP A 34 9.56 -2.62 -17.00
N PRO A 35 10.33 -3.72 -16.76
CA PRO A 35 10.58 -4.41 -15.49
C PRO A 35 11.96 -4.12 -14.84
N ASP A 36 12.59 -2.97 -15.10
CA ASP A 36 13.93 -2.66 -14.55
C ASP A 36 13.87 -2.49 -13.02
N ALA A 37 14.37 -3.47 -12.29
CA ALA A 37 14.33 -3.51 -10.83
C ALA A 37 15.01 -2.31 -10.16
N ASP A 38 16.15 -1.84 -10.68
CA ASP A 38 16.88 -0.70 -10.10
C ASP A 38 16.15 0.62 -10.39
N ALA A 39 15.49 0.73 -11.54
CA ALA A 39 14.64 1.86 -11.84
C ALA A 39 13.34 1.85 -11.01
N ILE A 40 12.73 0.69 -10.80
CA ILE A 40 11.56 0.51 -9.93
C ILE A 40 11.91 0.92 -8.49
N ASP A 41 13.03 0.45 -7.95
CA ASP A 41 13.48 0.80 -6.59
C ASP A 41 13.62 2.31 -6.40
N ARG A 42 14.19 3.01 -7.39
CA ARG A 42 14.29 4.47 -7.36
C ARG A 42 12.92 5.13 -7.31
N ARG A 43 11.97 4.68 -8.14
CA ARG A 43 10.60 5.20 -8.13
C ARG A 43 9.89 4.94 -6.81
N LEU A 44 10.03 3.74 -6.25
CA LEU A 44 9.47 3.38 -4.95
C LEU A 44 10.08 4.24 -3.83
N GLN A 45 11.40 4.47 -3.85
CA GLN A 45 12.09 5.29 -2.86
C GLN A 45 11.62 6.75 -2.91
N GLU A 46 11.49 7.33 -4.12
CA GLU A 46 10.92 8.66 -4.35
C GLU A 46 9.46 8.75 -3.89
N GLY A 47 8.68 7.69 -4.14
CA GLY A 47 7.27 7.59 -3.80
C GLY A 47 7.00 7.45 -2.30
N LEU A 48 7.93 6.86 -1.54
CA LEU A 48 7.74 6.56 -0.12
C LEU A 48 7.39 7.81 0.71
N ALA A 49 8.03 8.94 0.41
CA ALA A 49 7.78 10.21 1.12
C ALA A 49 6.36 10.77 0.90
N SER A 50 5.67 10.35 -0.17
CA SER A 50 4.29 10.76 -0.46
C SER A 50 3.22 9.92 0.26
N LEU A 51 3.64 8.84 0.95
CA LEU A 51 2.75 7.91 1.63
C LEU A 51 2.95 8.02 3.16
N PRO A 52 2.12 8.80 3.88
CA PRO A 52 2.30 8.98 5.30
C PRO A 52 2.14 7.66 6.06
N ASN A 53 3.06 7.40 7.01
CA ASN A 53 3.12 6.17 7.82
C ASN A 53 3.38 4.88 7.02
N CYS A 54 3.75 4.97 5.73
CA CYS A 54 4.18 3.82 4.96
C CYS A 54 5.56 3.36 5.44
N GLN A 55 5.66 2.11 5.90
CA GLN A 55 6.92 1.58 6.42
C GLN A 55 7.80 0.99 5.32
N LEU A 56 7.17 0.50 4.25
CA LEU A 56 7.80 -0.35 3.26
C LEU A 56 6.99 -0.33 1.96
N LEU A 57 7.70 -0.21 0.83
CA LEU A 57 7.19 -0.35 -0.53
C LEU A 57 7.92 -1.46 -1.27
N TYR A 58 7.20 -2.18 -2.12
CA TYR A 58 7.76 -3.24 -2.96
C TYR A 58 6.81 -3.59 -4.11
N ALA A 59 7.28 -4.30 -5.13
CA ALA A 59 6.57 -4.56 -6.37
C ALA A 59 6.88 -5.95 -6.92
N TRP A 60 5.82 -6.66 -7.33
CA TRP A 60 5.91 -8.01 -7.89
C TRP A 60 5.10 -8.13 -9.19
N ASP A 61 5.47 -9.11 -10.02
CA ASP A 61 4.84 -9.36 -11.32
C ASP A 61 3.52 -10.15 -11.23
N VAL A 62 2.85 -10.35 -12.36
CA VAL A 62 1.60 -11.14 -12.39
C VAL A 62 1.75 -12.59 -11.95
N ASN A 63 2.97 -13.13 -11.88
CA ASN A 63 3.25 -14.48 -11.38
C ASN A 63 3.50 -14.51 -9.86
N GLY A 64 3.44 -13.35 -9.19
CA GLY A 64 3.71 -13.23 -7.76
C GLY A 64 5.20 -13.22 -7.44
N ILE A 65 6.08 -12.98 -8.42
CA ILE A 65 7.53 -12.89 -8.21
C ILE A 65 7.92 -11.45 -7.90
N GLU A 66 8.60 -11.28 -6.77
CA GLU A 66 9.15 -9.99 -6.35
C GLU A 66 10.16 -9.48 -7.38
N LEU A 67 9.88 -8.33 -8.00
CA LEU A 67 10.81 -7.70 -8.95
C LEU A 67 11.71 -6.69 -8.26
N SER A 68 11.17 -5.95 -7.30
CA SER A 68 11.87 -4.86 -6.62
C SER A 68 12.61 -5.32 -5.36
N SER A 69 13.39 -4.43 -4.79
CA SER A 69 13.85 -4.56 -3.41
C SER A 69 12.72 -4.24 -2.43
N MET A 70 12.90 -4.66 -1.18
CA MET A 70 12.06 -4.15 -0.09
C MET A 70 12.51 -2.73 0.25
N VAL A 71 11.77 -1.72 -0.21
CA VAL A 71 12.16 -0.30 -0.12
C VAL A 71 11.64 0.34 1.15
N ARG A 72 12.56 0.80 2.02
CA ARG A 72 12.25 1.50 3.27
C ARG A 72 12.87 2.89 3.28
N ALA A 73 12.55 3.68 4.31
CA ALA A 73 13.17 4.99 4.51
C ALA A 73 14.71 4.92 4.60
N LYS A 74 15.25 3.81 5.12
CA LYS A 74 16.70 3.55 5.18
C LYS A 74 17.35 3.14 3.86
N GLY A 75 16.55 2.92 2.81
CA GLY A 75 17.00 2.42 1.51
C GLY A 75 16.40 1.06 1.11
N PRO A 76 16.69 0.61 -0.12
CA PRO A 76 16.28 -0.69 -0.65
C PRO A 76 17.05 -1.86 -0.02
N ASP A 77 16.34 -2.96 0.22
CA ASP A 77 16.93 -4.26 0.56
C ASP A 77 16.75 -5.24 -0.62
N PRO A 78 17.79 -5.42 -1.46
CA PRO A 78 17.71 -6.23 -2.68
C PRO A 78 17.66 -7.74 -2.44
N SER A 79 17.88 -8.21 -1.20
CA SER A 79 17.85 -9.66 -0.86
C SER A 79 16.47 -10.31 -1.02
N TRP A 80 15.45 -9.51 -1.33
CA TRP A 80 14.07 -9.93 -1.55
C TRP A 80 13.69 -10.12 -3.02
N ARG A 81 14.50 -9.60 -3.95
CA ARG A 81 14.27 -9.78 -5.39
C ARG A 81 14.22 -11.27 -5.76
N GLY A 82 13.31 -11.62 -6.66
CA GLY A 82 13.12 -12.97 -7.18
C GLY A 82 12.39 -13.94 -6.25
N ARG A 83 11.90 -13.48 -5.08
CA ARG A 83 11.13 -14.34 -4.17
C ARG A 83 9.71 -14.53 -4.66
N ASP A 84 9.21 -15.75 -4.50
CA ASP A 84 7.80 -16.05 -4.71
C ASP A 84 6.97 -15.55 -3.52
N LEU A 85 6.02 -14.66 -3.80
CA LEU A 85 5.10 -14.10 -2.83
C LEU A 85 3.71 -14.71 -2.90
N SER A 86 3.41 -15.57 -3.88
CA SER A 86 2.07 -16.10 -4.16
C SER A 86 1.40 -16.77 -2.94
N ASP A 87 2.19 -17.27 -2.00
CA ASP A 87 1.70 -17.86 -0.76
C ASP A 87 1.17 -16.87 0.28
N ARG A 88 1.37 -15.56 0.08
CA ARG A 88 0.92 -14.55 1.03
C ARG A 88 -0.62 -14.57 1.12
N PRO A 89 -1.20 -14.62 2.34
CA PRO A 89 -2.65 -14.82 2.52
C PRO A 89 -3.54 -13.81 1.80
N TYR A 90 -3.06 -12.58 1.62
CA TYR A 90 -3.83 -11.50 0.99
C TYR A 90 -3.80 -11.53 -0.55
N LEU A 91 -2.95 -12.36 -1.18
CA LEU A 91 -2.89 -12.50 -2.64
C LEU A 91 -3.88 -13.51 -3.21
N LYS A 92 -4.37 -14.44 -2.39
CA LYS A 92 -5.01 -15.66 -2.90
C LYS A 92 -6.37 -15.45 -3.56
N ASN A 93 -7.12 -14.38 -3.28
CA ASN A 93 -8.53 -14.31 -3.70
C ASN A 93 -9.04 -12.99 -4.32
N HIS A 94 -8.36 -11.83 -4.22
CA HIS A 94 -8.99 -10.54 -4.60
C HIS A 94 -8.02 -9.47 -5.11
N LEU A 95 -7.11 -9.77 -6.04
CA LEU A 95 -6.21 -8.73 -6.55
C LEU A 95 -7.00 -7.64 -7.33
N PRO A 96 -6.74 -6.34 -7.06
CA PRO A 96 -7.46 -5.27 -7.73
C PRO A 96 -7.04 -5.18 -9.20
N TYR A 97 -8.00 -5.13 -10.12
CA TYR A 97 -7.69 -4.78 -11.52
C TYR A 97 -7.66 -3.25 -11.73
N LYS A 98 -8.30 -2.49 -10.83
CA LYS A 98 -8.30 -1.02 -10.77
C LYS A 98 -8.43 -0.56 -9.31
N GLY A 99 -7.85 0.61 -9.01
CA GLY A 99 -7.90 1.21 -7.66
C GLY A 99 -6.98 0.52 -6.65
N VAL A 100 -7.18 0.87 -5.37
CA VAL A 100 -6.41 0.33 -4.24
C VAL A 100 -7.23 -0.71 -3.47
N MET A 101 -6.60 -1.81 -3.07
CA MET A 101 -7.17 -2.77 -2.12
C MET A 101 -6.37 -2.75 -0.81
N LEU A 102 -7.04 -2.82 0.34
CA LEU A 102 -6.38 -3.07 1.63
C LEU A 102 -6.52 -4.52 2.06
N SER A 103 -5.42 -5.12 2.52
CA SER A 103 -5.45 -6.45 3.15
C SER A 103 -6.17 -6.44 4.51
N SER A 104 -6.49 -7.64 5.02
CA SER A 104 -6.69 -7.83 6.46
C SER A 104 -5.38 -7.60 7.22
N VAL A 105 -5.47 -7.37 8.54
CA VAL A 105 -4.29 -7.28 9.40
C VAL A 105 -3.60 -8.63 9.45
N TYR A 106 -2.28 -8.66 9.30
CA TYR A 106 -1.45 -9.86 9.40
C TYR A 106 -0.10 -9.54 10.05
N LEU A 107 0.64 -10.58 10.44
CA LEU A 107 2.00 -10.45 10.97
C LEU A 107 3.01 -10.41 9.81
N SER A 108 3.74 -9.31 9.66
CA SER A 108 4.76 -9.16 8.63
C SER A 108 5.89 -10.19 8.81
N LYS A 109 6.25 -10.89 7.73
CA LYS A 109 7.46 -11.74 7.71
C LYS A 109 8.76 -10.94 7.63
N TYR A 110 8.68 -9.65 7.30
CA TYR A 110 9.84 -8.77 7.15
C TYR A 110 10.12 -7.98 8.44
N THR A 111 9.10 -7.33 9.00
CA THR A 111 9.24 -6.48 10.20
C THR A 111 8.89 -7.18 11.50
N TYR A 112 8.18 -8.32 11.45
CA TYR A 112 7.62 -9.00 12.63
C TYR A 112 6.61 -8.15 13.42
N GLU A 113 5.96 -7.21 12.75
CA GLU A 113 4.90 -6.36 13.33
C GLU A 113 3.53 -6.67 12.69
N PHE A 114 2.45 -6.41 13.42
CA PHE A 114 1.10 -6.42 12.85
C PHE A 114 0.93 -5.25 11.89
N CYS A 115 0.67 -5.56 10.62
CA CYS A 115 0.50 -4.59 9.56
C CYS A 115 -0.70 -4.92 8.68
N LEU A 116 -1.02 -4.00 7.80
CA LEU A 116 -1.86 -4.22 6.64
C LEU A 116 -1.16 -3.65 5.40
N THR A 117 -1.48 -4.21 4.25
CA THR A 117 -0.90 -3.80 2.96
C THR A 117 -1.95 -3.12 2.11
N ALA A 118 -1.61 -1.94 1.58
CA ALA A 118 -2.33 -1.35 0.46
C ALA A 118 -1.73 -1.82 -0.86
N LEU A 119 -2.58 -2.33 -1.74
CA LEU A 119 -2.22 -2.90 -3.03
C LEU A 119 -2.76 -2.08 -4.16
N GLN A 120 -1.88 -1.71 -5.08
CA GLN A 120 -2.21 -0.94 -6.26
C GLN A 120 -1.73 -1.68 -7.51
N ALA A 121 -2.64 -1.88 -8.46
CA ALA A 121 -2.29 -2.46 -9.75
C ALA A 121 -1.37 -1.52 -10.53
N VAL A 122 -0.35 -2.11 -11.17
CA VAL A 122 0.53 -1.46 -12.14
C VAL A 122 0.11 -1.94 -13.52
N SER A 123 -0.26 -1.00 -14.40
CA SER A 123 -0.70 -1.33 -15.76
C SER A 123 -0.13 -0.35 -16.77
N ARG A 124 0.16 -0.86 -17.97
CA ARG A 124 0.61 -0.09 -19.13
C ARG A 124 -0.17 -0.57 -20.34
N ASP A 125 -0.69 0.34 -21.15
CA ASP A 125 -1.47 0.02 -22.36
C ASP A 125 -2.61 -0.99 -22.12
N ASN A 126 -3.34 -0.80 -21.01
CA ASN A 126 -4.44 -1.69 -20.59
C ASN A 126 -4.01 -3.13 -20.23
N GLN A 127 -2.71 -3.40 -20.12
CA GLN A 127 -2.15 -4.66 -19.66
C GLN A 127 -1.69 -4.56 -18.21
N LEU A 128 -2.11 -5.50 -17.36
CA LEU A 128 -1.62 -5.65 -16.00
C LEU A 128 -0.18 -6.17 -16.03
N LEU A 129 0.73 -5.43 -15.42
CA LEU A 129 2.16 -5.81 -15.30
C LEU A 129 2.45 -6.49 -13.97
N GLY A 130 1.76 -6.05 -12.91
CA GLY A 130 2.00 -6.48 -11.55
C GLY A 130 1.36 -5.53 -10.56
N PHE A 131 1.93 -5.46 -9.35
CA PHE A 131 1.37 -4.70 -8.24
C PHE A 131 2.46 -3.98 -7.46
N ILE A 132 2.09 -2.85 -6.87
CA ILE A 132 2.84 -2.22 -5.78
C ILE A 132 2.12 -2.54 -4.47
N ALA A 133 2.91 -2.89 -3.47
CA ALA A 133 2.47 -3.07 -2.10
C ALA A 133 3.09 -2.04 -1.18
N ALA A 134 2.25 -1.42 -0.35
CA ALA A 134 2.64 -0.49 0.70
C ALA A 134 2.20 -1.04 2.06
N ASP A 135 3.14 -1.31 2.95
CA ASP A 135 2.84 -1.86 4.28
C ASP A 135 2.75 -0.74 5.33
N PHE A 136 1.73 -0.83 6.17
CA PHE A 136 1.44 0.11 7.26
C PHE A 136 1.29 -0.66 8.58
N ALA A 137 2.04 -0.32 9.62
CA ALA A 137 1.86 -0.95 10.92
C ALA A 137 0.58 -0.46 11.60
N VAL A 138 -0.15 -1.38 12.20
CA VAL A 138 -1.41 -1.10 12.91
C VAL A 138 -1.17 -0.15 14.08
N ASN A 139 -0.05 -0.28 14.78
CA ASN A 139 0.28 0.60 15.90
C ASN A 139 0.41 2.07 15.47
N ASP A 140 1.00 2.33 14.30
CA ASP A 140 1.15 3.69 13.77
C ASP A 140 -0.20 4.26 13.34
N LEU A 141 -1.06 3.43 12.73
CA LEU A 141 -2.42 3.83 12.34
C LEU A 141 -3.30 4.18 13.54
N LEU A 142 -3.18 3.42 14.64
CA LEU A 142 -3.95 3.64 15.87
C LEU A 142 -3.49 4.88 16.63
N ARG A 143 -2.18 5.18 16.63
CA ARG A 143 -1.61 6.37 17.28
C ARG A 143 -1.93 7.67 16.55
N ASN A 144 -2.28 7.59 15.27
CA ASN A 144 -2.40 8.78 14.43
C ASN A 144 -3.85 9.28 14.35
N ASP A 145 -4.18 10.28 15.17
CA ASP A 145 -5.51 10.91 15.18
C ASP A 145 -5.86 11.60 13.86
N LYS A 146 -4.87 11.98 13.04
CA LYS A 146 -5.08 12.69 11.77
C LYS A 146 -5.83 11.86 10.73
N LEU A 147 -5.71 10.53 10.77
CA LEU A 147 -6.47 9.64 9.87
C LEU A 147 -7.97 9.64 10.22
N ALA A 148 -8.34 9.80 11.48
CA ALA A 148 -9.75 9.92 11.87
C ALA A 148 -10.33 11.32 11.56
N ALA A 149 -9.48 12.35 11.58
CA ALA A 149 -9.88 13.74 11.40
C ALA A 149 -10.26 14.14 9.95
N VAL A 150 -10.08 13.26 8.95
CA VAL A 150 -10.46 13.56 7.55
C VAL A 150 -11.99 13.52 7.34
N GLN A 151 -12.75 13.02 8.31
CA GLN A 151 -14.22 13.13 8.33
C GLN A 151 -14.73 14.15 9.35
N GLU A 152 -14.24 15.39 9.34
CA GLU A 152 -15.14 16.49 9.70
C GLU A 152 -16.06 16.76 8.51
N VAL A 153 -17.14 15.97 8.46
CA VAL A 153 -18.33 16.26 7.66
C VAL A 153 -18.78 17.67 8.02
N LYS A 154 -18.59 18.63 7.11
CA LYS A 154 -19.21 19.95 7.18
C LYS A 154 -20.72 19.75 7.15
N TRP A 155 -21.34 19.68 8.32
CA TRP A 155 -22.79 19.78 8.47
C TRP A 155 -23.23 21.16 7.97
N LYS A 156 -23.67 21.25 6.71
CA LYS A 156 -24.48 22.38 6.25
C LYS A 156 -25.91 22.12 6.67
N GLN A 157 -26.28 22.69 7.81
CA GLN A 157 -27.68 22.84 8.19
C GLN A 157 -28.37 23.75 7.16
N PHE A 158 -29.25 23.18 6.35
CA PHE A 158 -30.22 23.97 5.59
C PHE A 158 -31.36 24.31 6.55
N ARG A 159 -31.53 25.59 6.88
CA ARG A 159 -32.78 26.14 7.40
C ARG A 159 -33.54 26.72 6.21
N GLY A 160 -34.76 26.25 5.99
CA GLY A 160 -35.68 26.69 4.95
C GLY A 160 -36.84 25.72 4.86
#